data_AF-A0A1F3EY77-F1
#
_entry.id   AF-A0A1F3EY77-F1
#
_cell.length_a   1.000
_cell.length_b   1.000
_cell.length_c   1.000
_cell.angle_alpha   90.00
_cell.angle_beta   90.00
_cell.angle_gamma   90.00
#
_symmetry.space_group_name_H-M   'P 1'
#
loop_
_entity.id
_entity.type
_entity.pdbx_description
1 polymer ?
#
loop_
_entity_poly.entity_id
_entity_poly.type
_entity_poly.pdbx_seq_one_letter_code
_entity_poly.pdbx_strand_id
1 'polypeptide(L)'
;MKKTFKFFSIILVLTGIFCTNTGCKREGCTDPKAKNYDSKAKKDDGSCTYDSVTPTPTYDLTKLNAIKSSASPSVDGNIDGLWANVPSLTVALGETNNPPNDASKIGNCTGCHAYNSSISVKLKAVYTTDYLYILSEWSDPTASFTRNGAWSFATGAWSKPNTNESEDRISFFWPIGTIAGDPYSTGGCMTKCHMYYPTDQDPHVSVNGIVDDAWLSSGRADLWHSKAARAGAVTSASGSGLTINSTSQVTAGTFQMIGYIDDTYTDQWSASNGEDGGRFGDAGTAAASHNRIADKSRPKWMEKNPTDFADAMFITQTEIDGGECVGDETAGVSDADAAIYWTKYTALKAIVCERIHKVPTGSRADLETGAVWNNGKWTTEIARKLNTGNSDDIQYTDLLKEYLFNVAQFDNSRHGYEHRCSKSYYMKFIP
;
A
#
# COMPACT_ATOMS: atom_id res chain seq x y z
N MET A 1 86.89 -5.02 64.74
CA MET A 1 86.06 -6.24 64.64
C MET A 1 85.25 -6.38 65.92
N LYS A 2 83.97 -6.78 65.81
CA LYS A 2 83.05 -7.21 66.86
C LYS A 2 82.29 -6.15 67.70
N LYS A 3 80.96 -6.25 67.53
CA LYS A 3 79.95 -6.56 68.57
C LYS A 3 79.13 -5.42 69.19
N THR A 4 77.86 -5.44 68.76
CA THR A 4 76.61 -5.47 69.56
C THR A 4 76.31 -4.33 70.54
N PHE A 5 75.17 -3.69 70.32
CA PHE A 5 74.41 -2.96 71.34
C PHE A 5 72.96 -3.45 71.35
N LYS A 6 72.43 -3.71 72.54
CA LYS A 6 71.01 -4.05 72.77
C LYS A 6 70.39 -3.04 73.72
N PHE A 7 69.17 -2.65 73.32
CA PHE A 7 68.23 -1.69 73.87
C PHE A 7 67.73 -2.01 75.28
N PHE A 8 67.41 -0.96 76.05
CA PHE A 8 66.08 -0.74 76.65
C PHE A 8 65.98 0.71 77.17
N SER A 9 64.91 1.43 76.82
CA SER A 9 64.40 2.56 77.62
C SER A 9 62.98 2.93 77.20
N ILE A 10 62.12 3.00 78.21
CA ILE A 10 60.75 3.52 78.20
C ILE A 10 60.82 5.05 78.14
N ILE A 11 60.00 5.72 77.32
CA ILE A 11 59.55 7.10 77.54
C ILE A 11 58.21 7.31 76.81
N LEU A 12 57.23 7.77 77.59
CA LEU A 12 55.92 8.27 77.19
C LEU A 12 56.08 9.69 76.61
N VAL A 13 55.67 9.93 75.37
CA VAL A 13 55.50 11.30 74.83
C VAL A 13 54.18 11.36 74.06
N LEU A 14 53.19 12.04 74.65
CA LEU A 14 52.08 12.62 73.91
C LEU A 14 52.61 13.79 73.07
N THR A 15 52.53 13.67 71.75
CA THR A 15 52.59 14.81 70.84
C THR A 15 51.33 14.81 69.99
N GLY A 16 50.49 15.83 70.22
CA GLY A 16 49.28 16.08 69.46
C GLY A 16 49.60 16.36 68.00
N ILE A 17 48.99 15.58 67.11
CA ILE A 17 48.89 15.90 65.69
C ILE A 17 47.63 16.74 65.51
N PHE A 18 47.86 18.03 65.28
CA PHE A 18 46.88 18.97 64.73
C PHE A 18 46.53 18.50 63.31
N CYS A 19 45.43 17.77 63.16
CA CYS A 19 44.83 17.54 61.85
C CYS A 19 44.01 18.80 61.52
N THR A 20 44.55 19.65 60.65
CA THR A 20 43.80 20.79 60.11
C THR A 20 42.57 20.25 59.38
N ASN A 21 41.39 20.74 59.77
CA ASN A 21 40.13 20.54 59.08
C ASN A 21 40.15 21.25 57.72
N THR A 22 40.99 20.79 56.78
CA THR A 22 40.69 20.98 55.37
C THR A 22 39.55 20.02 55.07
N GLY A 23 38.32 20.51 55.25
CA GLY A 23 37.12 19.79 54.86
C GLY A 23 37.28 19.35 53.41
N CYS A 24 37.56 18.06 53.23
CA CYS A 24 37.65 17.45 51.92
C CYS A 24 36.27 17.62 51.29
N LYS A 25 36.13 18.61 50.41
CA LYS A 25 34.87 18.84 49.70
C LYS A 25 34.66 17.58 48.89
N ARG A 26 33.66 16.78 49.27
CA ARG A 26 33.26 15.59 48.53
C ARG A 26 33.03 16.02 47.07
N GLU A 27 33.82 15.46 46.17
CA GLU A 27 33.70 15.68 44.74
C GLU A 27 32.79 14.58 44.14
N GLY A 28 32.09 14.91 43.06
CA GLY A 28 31.10 14.04 42.43
C GLY A 28 30.18 14.87 41.53
N CYS A 29 29.38 14.22 40.70
CA CYS A 29 28.48 14.94 39.78
C CYS A 29 27.47 15.84 40.53
N THR A 30 27.52 17.14 40.26
CA THR A 30 26.62 18.12 40.91
C THR A 30 25.38 18.48 40.10
N ASP A 31 25.19 17.93 38.90
CA ASP A 31 24.02 18.21 38.05
C ASP A 31 22.83 17.29 38.41
N PRO A 32 21.70 17.84 38.90
CA PRO A 32 20.50 17.07 39.24
C PRO A 32 19.87 16.31 38.06
N LYS A 33 20.23 16.63 36.81
CA LYS A 33 19.74 15.95 35.60
C LYS A 33 20.60 14.75 35.18
N ALA A 34 21.74 14.52 35.83
CA ALA A 34 22.61 13.37 35.55
C ALA A 34 22.15 12.12 36.33
N LYS A 35 22.37 10.93 35.76
CA LYS A 35 22.04 9.64 36.38
C LYS A 35 22.82 9.36 37.67
N ASN A 36 24.06 9.82 37.71
CA ASN A 36 24.97 9.66 38.84
C ASN A 36 25.08 10.95 39.67
N TYR A 37 24.02 11.77 39.70
CA TYR A 37 23.94 12.94 40.56
C TYR A 37 24.20 12.57 42.02
N ASP A 38 25.15 13.25 42.67
CA ASP A 38 25.45 13.11 44.09
C ASP A 38 25.09 14.39 44.85
N SER A 39 23.97 14.36 45.57
CA SER A 39 23.49 15.50 46.37
C SER A 39 24.42 15.90 47.51
N LYS A 40 25.42 15.07 47.85
CA LYS A 40 26.44 15.36 48.86
C LYS A 40 27.73 15.91 48.24
N ALA A 41 27.87 15.90 46.92
CA ALA A 41 29.00 16.52 46.23
C ALA A 41 28.89 18.05 46.32
N LYS A 42 29.98 18.71 46.73
CA LYS A 42 30.08 20.17 46.84
C LYS A 42 30.91 20.79 45.72
N LYS A 43 31.48 19.96 44.85
CA LYS A 43 32.30 20.35 43.70
C LYS A 43 32.17 19.26 42.64
N ASP A 44 31.87 19.67 41.41
CA ASP A 44 31.80 18.78 40.28
C ASP A 44 33.19 18.21 39.95
N ASP A 45 33.27 16.88 39.80
CA ASP A 45 34.48 16.18 39.35
C ASP A 45 34.44 15.87 37.84
N GLY A 46 33.38 16.27 37.14
CA GLY A 46 33.19 16.01 35.71
C GLY A 46 32.74 14.59 35.40
N SER A 47 32.34 13.80 36.41
CA SER A 47 31.88 12.41 36.23
C SER A 47 30.42 12.31 35.77
N CYS A 48 29.69 13.41 35.58
CA CYS A 48 28.27 13.38 35.23
C CYS A 48 27.98 12.55 33.98
N THR A 49 27.06 11.59 34.14
CA THR A 49 26.55 10.71 33.09
C THR A 49 25.09 11.04 32.86
N TYR A 50 24.72 11.25 31.61
CA TYR A 50 23.35 11.54 31.21
C TYR A 50 22.78 10.35 30.45
N ASP A 51 21.45 10.25 30.36
CA ASP A 51 20.85 9.44 29.32
C ASP A 51 21.43 9.87 27.97
N SER A 52 21.90 8.91 27.17
CA SER A 52 22.18 9.18 25.76
C SER A 52 20.85 9.55 25.13
N VAL A 53 20.58 10.85 24.99
CA VAL A 53 19.55 11.33 24.09
C VAL A 53 20.00 10.91 22.70
N THR A 54 19.51 9.76 22.24
CA THR A 54 19.55 9.41 20.83
C THR A 54 18.93 10.61 20.12
N PRO A 55 19.67 11.34 19.27
CA PRO A 55 19.11 12.50 18.61
C PRO A 55 17.85 12.05 17.89
N THR A 56 16.70 12.65 18.23
CA THR A 56 15.47 12.40 17.50
C THR A 56 15.78 12.64 16.02
N PRO A 57 15.65 11.63 15.15
CA PRO A 57 15.97 11.84 13.75
C PRO A 57 15.11 12.99 13.23
N THR A 58 15.75 14.00 12.65
CA THR A 58 15.02 15.10 12.02
C THR A 58 14.55 14.60 10.66
N TYR A 59 13.27 14.26 10.57
CA TYR A 59 12.65 13.80 9.33
C TYR A 59 12.22 14.98 8.45
N ASP A 60 12.37 14.83 7.14
CA ASP A 60 11.77 15.74 6.17
C ASP A 60 10.32 15.30 5.93
N LEU A 61 9.36 15.94 6.60
CA LEU A 61 7.94 15.59 6.51
C LEU A 61 7.29 15.97 5.17
N THR A 62 8.04 16.59 4.26
CA THR A 62 7.60 16.78 2.86
C THR A 62 7.89 15.57 1.98
N LYS A 63 8.58 14.56 2.53
CA LYS A 63 9.00 13.32 1.87
C LYS A 63 8.48 12.09 2.61
N LEU A 64 8.39 10.98 1.90
CA LEU A 64 8.14 9.68 2.49
C LEU A 64 9.46 9.16 3.09
N ASN A 65 9.57 9.11 4.41
CA ASN A 65 10.77 8.65 5.08
C ASN A 65 10.62 7.14 5.33
N ALA A 66 11.36 6.32 4.58
CA ALA A 66 11.45 4.88 4.78
C ALA A 66 12.43 4.59 5.91
N ILE A 67 11.91 4.20 7.08
CA ILE A 67 12.71 4.02 8.30
C ILE A 67 13.26 2.59 8.38
N LYS A 68 14.56 2.44 8.67
CA LYS A 68 15.15 1.12 8.83
C LYS A 68 14.60 0.42 10.05
N SER A 69 14.26 -0.86 9.90
CA SER A 69 13.82 -1.74 10.98
C SER A 69 14.51 -3.09 10.89
N SER A 70 14.77 -3.70 12.05
CA SER A 70 15.18 -5.12 12.14
C SER A 70 13.99 -6.08 12.14
N ALA A 71 12.78 -5.57 12.34
CA ALA A 71 11.52 -6.32 12.27
C ALA A 71 10.73 -5.93 11.02
N SER A 72 10.08 -6.91 10.39
CA SER A 72 9.11 -6.68 9.33
C SER A 72 7.71 -6.47 9.91
N PRO A 73 6.90 -5.55 9.38
CA PRO A 73 5.46 -5.54 9.65
C PRO A 73 4.81 -6.78 9.03
N SER A 74 3.67 -7.18 9.58
CA SER A 74 2.76 -8.11 8.92
C SER A 74 2.15 -7.42 7.71
N VAL A 75 1.85 -8.16 6.65
CA VAL A 75 1.26 -7.59 5.42
C VAL A 75 -0.20 -8.03 5.39
N ASP A 76 -1.01 -7.48 6.29
CA ASP A 76 -2.40 -7.91 6.50
C ASP A 76 -3.40 -6.74 6.57
N GLY A 77 -2.91 -5.50 6.52
CA GLY A 77 -3.71 -4.28 6.60
C GLY A 77 -4.01 -3.82 8.02
N ASN A 78 -3.59 -4.58 9.05
CA ASN A 78 -3.68 -4.17 10.44
C ASN A 78 -2.44 -3.37 10.83
N ILE A 79 -2.65 -2.21 11.46
CA ILE A 79 -1.53 -1.35 11.85
C ILE A 79 -0.77 -1.97 13.03
N ASP A 80 0.36 -2.60 12.72
CA ASP A 80 1.34 -3.06 13.71
C ASP A 80 1.89 -1.92 14.59
N GLY A 81 2.35 -2.28 15.79
CA GLY A 81 3.06 -1.36 16.69
C GLY A 81 4.33 -0.76 16.08
N LEU A 82 4.93 -1.43 15.08
CA LEU A 82 6.09 -0.93 14.33
C LEU A 82 5.81 0.42 13.66
N TRP A 83 4.59 0.64 13.19
CA TRP A 83 4.19 1.86 12.49
C TRP A 83 3.99 3.07 13.40
N ALA A 84 3.91 2.88 14.72
CA ALA A 84 3.53 3.93 15.67
C ALA A 84 4.48 5.14 15.63
N ASN A 85 5.78 4.90 15.47
CA ASN A 85 6.82 5.94 15.49
C ASN A 85 7.34 6.32 14.08
N VAL A 86 6.75 5.77 13.03
CA VAL A 86 7.14 6.06 11.64
C VAL A 86 6.48 7.38 11.22
N PRO A 87 7.26 8.39 10.77
CA PRO A 87 6.72 9.67 10.32
C PRO A 87 5.79 9.47 9.12
N SER A 88 4.67 10.18 9.11
CA SER A 88 3.70 10.11 8.03
C SER A 88 3.87 11.26 7.03
N LEU A 89 3.81 10.93 5.75
CA LEU A 89 3.63 11.89 4.67
C LEU A 89 2.14 11.97 4.33
N THR A 90 1.57 13.17 4.34
CA THR A 90 0.22 13.41 3.80
C THR A 90 0.32 13.79 2.33
N VAL A 91 -0.11 12.89 1.45
CA VAL A 91 -0.14 13.09 0.00
C VAL A 91 -1.48 13.67 -0.40
N ALA A 92 -1.52 14.97 -0.72
CA ALA A 92 -2.70 15.60 -1.28
C ALA A 92 -2.96 15.10 -2.72
N LEU A 93 -4.22 14.75 -3.01
CA LEU A 93 -4.63 14.31 -4.34
C LEU A 93 -5.44 15.41 -5.03
N GLY A 94 -5.16 15.65 -6.30
CA GLY A 94 -5.94 16.54 -7.16
C GLY A 94 -7.07 15.76 -7.82
N GLU A 95 -8.29 16.30 -7.78
CA GLU A 95 -9.41 15.70 -8.49
C GLU A 95 -9.31 16.00 -9.98
N THR A 96 -9.63 15.01 -10.83
CA THR A 96 -10.25 15.34 -12.11
C THR A 96 -11.69 15.77 -11.77
N ASN A 97 -12.12 17.00 -12.07
CA ASN A 97 -13.46 17.55 -11.78
C ASN A 97 -14.59 16.79 -12.51
N ASN A 98 -14.75 15.50 -12.20
CA ASN A 98 -15.74 14.63 -12.78
C ASN A 98 -16.54 13.98 -11.64
N PRO A 99 -17.82 14.34 -11.45
CA PRO A 99 -18.69 13.62 -10.52
C PRO A 99 -18.87 12.16 -10.98
N PRO A 100 -19.30 11.26 -10.09
CA PRO A 100 -19.24 9.85 -10.39
C PRO A 100 -19.98 9.40 -11.64
N ASN A 101 -19.26 8.74 -12.54
CA ASN A 101 -19.76 8.05 -13.72
C ASN A 101 -20.56 8.94 -14.70
N ASP A 102 -20.28 10.25 -14.75
CA ASP A 102 -20.91 11.17 -15.70
C ASP A 102 -20.10 11.34 -16.99
N ALA A 103 -20.47 10.56 -18.02
CA ALA A 103 -19.84 10.66 -19.34
C ALA A 103 -19.99 12.04 -20.00
N SER A 104 -20.92 12.90 -19.55
CA SER A 104 -21.12 14.24 -20.12
C SER A 104 -20.03 15.25 -19.73
N LYS A 105 -19.15 14.89 -18.79
CA LYS A 105 -18.13 15.78 -18.21
C LYS A 105 -16.69 15.44 -18.62
N ILE A 106 -16.51 14.40 -19.42
CA ILE A 106 -15.22 13.91 -19.97
C ILE A 106 -14.42 15.03 -20.67
N GLY A 107 -15.09 16.03 -21.25
CA GLY A 107 -14.46 17.14 -21.97
C GLY A 107 -14.18 18.42 -21.16
N ASN A 108 -14.55 18.49 -19.87
CA ASN A 108 -14.37 19.71 -19.08
C ASN A 108 -13.31 19.53 -17.98
N CYS A 109 -12.04 19.75 -18.34
CA CYS A 109 -10.93 19.69 -17.38
C CYS A 109 -10.67 20.99 -16.61
N THR A 110 -11.58 21.97 -16.65
CA THR A 110 -11.40 23.26 -15.96
C THR A 110 -11.34 23.03 -14.45
N GLY A 111 -10.15 23.17 -13.86
CA GLY A 111 -9.91 22.93 -12.43
C GLY A 111 -9.54 21.50 -12.06
N CYS A 112 -9.38 20.59 -13.03
CA CYS A 112 -8.72 19.30 -12.78
C CYS A 112 -7.29 19.52 -12.26
N HIS A 113 -6.79 18.59 -11.44
CA HIS A 113 -5.45 18.63 -10.84
C HIS A 113 -5.23 19.81 -9.88
N ALA A 114 -6.32 20.40 -9.37
CA ALA A 114 -6.24 21.25 -8.19
C ALA A 114 -5.93 20.37 -6.97
N TYR A 115 -4.66 20.29 -6.56
CA TYR A 115 -4.19 19.58 -5.35
C TYR A 115 -4.63 20.27 -4.04
N ASN A 116 -5.80 20.88 -4.04
CA ASN A 116 -6.42 21.58 -2.91
C ASN A 116 -7.63 20.82 -2.36
N SER A 117 -7.85 19.58 -2.82
CA SER A 117 -8.97 18.77 -2.35
C SER A 117 -8.80 18.42 -0.87
N SER A 118 -9.93 18.19 -0.19
CA SER A 118 -9.97 17.61 1.16
C SER A 118 -9.52 16.13 1.19
N ILE A 119 -9.05 15.60 0.07
CA ILE A 119 -8.80 14.18 -0.16
C ILE A 119 -7.30 13.93 -0.23
N SER A 120 -6.86 13.02 0.61
CA SER A 120 -5.44 12.72 0.78
C SER A 120 -5.23 11.26 1.13
N VAL A 121 -4.03 10.78 0.83
CA VAL A 121 -3.53 9.49 1.30
C VAL A 121 -2.44 9.78 2.32
N LYS A 122 -2.53 9.18 3.50
CA LYS A 122 -1.41 9.17 4.45
C LYS A 122 -0.52 7.99 4.15
N LEU A 123 0.77 8.24 4.01
CA LEU A 123 1.77 7.21 3.77
C LEU A 123 2.75 7.13 4.92
N LYS A 124 3.20 5.91 5.22
CA LYS A 124 4.36 5.61 6.05
C LYS A 124 5.20 4.54 5.35
N ALA A 125 6.50 4.55 5.57
CA ALA A 125 7.38 3.56 4.99
C ALA A 125 8.39 3.02 6.01
N VAL A 126 8.61 1.72 5.94
CA VAL A 126 9.63 1.00 6.71
C VAL A 126 10.40 0.13 5.72
N TYR A 127 11.68 -0.10 5.98
CA TYR A 127 12.44 -1.09 5.23
C TYR A 127 13.30 -1.95 6.15
N THR A 128 13.50 -3.20 5.75
CA THR A 128 14.44 -4.13 6.40
C THR A 128 15.69 -4.28 5.54
N THR A 129 16.50 -5.31 5.77
CA THR A 129 17.65 -5.61 4.91
C THR A 129 17.23 -5.83 3.47
N ASP A 130 16.10 -6.50 3.24
CA ASP A 130 15.74 -7.01 1.92
C ASP A 130 14.42 -6.45 1.38
N TYR A 131 13.56 -5.86 2.22
CA TYR A 131 12.20 -5.45 1.84
C TYR A 131 11.90 -3.99 2.15
N LEU A 132 11.10 -3.37 1.28
CA LEU A 132 10.37 -2.12 1.51
C LEU A 132 8.92 -2.44 1.84
N TYR A 133 8.39 -1.72 2.82
CA TYR A 133 7.00 -1.78 3.24
C TYR A 133 6.40 -0.38 3.17
N ILE A 134 5.22 -0.26 2.55
CA ILE A 134 4.46 0.99 2.48
C ILE A 134 3.09 0.77 3.11
N LEU A 135 2.80 1.51 4.17
CA LEU A 135 1.47 1.63 4.74
C LEU A 135 0.78 2.84 4.12
N SER A 136 -0.45 2.65 3.64
CA SER A 136 -1.29 3.73 3.12
C SER A 136 -2.66 3.76 3.81
N GLU A 137 -3.17 4.96 4.06
CA GLU A 137 -4.48 5.16 4.68
C GLU A 137 -5.25 6.27 3.95
N TRP A 138 -6.49 6.01 3.53
CA TRP A 138 -7.37 7.02 2.93
C TRP A 138 -8.84 6.79 3.28
N SER A 139 -9.63 7.86 3.24
CA SER A 139 -11.08 7.78 3.42
C SER A 139 -11.76 7.37 2.12
N ASP A 140 -12.67 6.42 2.22
CA ASP A 140 -13.50 5.95 1.11
C ASP A 140 -14.83 5.45 1.70
N PRO A 141 -15.97 6.10 1.40
CA PRO A 141 -17.25 5.80 2.03
C PRO A 141 -17.74 4.36 1.76
N THR A 142 -17.17 3.69 0.76
CA THR A 142 -17.52 2.31 0.41
C THR A 142 -16.27 1.44 0.33
N ALA A 143 -16.45 0.14 0.51
CA ALA A 143 -15.48 -0.85 0.07
C ALA A 143 -16.06 -1.50 -1.19
N SER A 144 -15.51 -1.11 -2.35
CA SER A 144 -16.05 -1.47 -3.65
C SER A 144 -15.32 -2.68 -4.24
N PHE A 145 -16.07 -3.76 -4.42
CA PHE A 145 -15.60 -5.03 -4.99
C PHE A 145 -16.39 -5.44 -6.25
N THR A 146 -17.60 -4.91 -6.42
CA THR A 146 -18.49 -5.32 -7.51
C THR A 146 -18.14 -4.60 -8.80
N ARG A 147 -17.52 -5.31 -9.74
CA ARG A 147 -17.20 -4.73 -11.06
C ARG A 147 -18.36 -4.84 -12.06
N ASN A 148 -18.36 -3.99 -13.08
CA ASN A 148 -19.37 -3.95 -14.13
C ASN A 148 -19.58 -5.27 -14.91
N GLY A 149 -18.62 -6.19 -14.89
CA GLY A 149 -18.78 -7.51 -15.48
C GLY A 149 -19.28 -8.61 -14.54
N ALA A 150 -19.65 -8.29 -13.29
CA ALA A 150 -20.19 -9.24 -12.32
C ALA A 150 -21.59 -9.75 -12.72
N TRP A 151 -21.93 -10.95 -12.25
CA TRP A 151 -23.04 -11.74 -12.77
C TRP A 151 -24.16 -11.96 -11.78
N SER A 152 -25.39 -11.62 -12.18
CA SER A 152 -26.60 -11.89 -11.42
C SER A 152 -27.51 -12.90 -12.11
N PHE A 153 -28.11 -13.78 -11.32
CA PHE A 153 -29.17 -14.71 -11.74
C PHE A 153 -30.52 -14.41 -11.05
N ALA A 154 -30.69 -13.22 -10.48
CA ALA A 154 -31.86 -12.88 -9.66
C ALA A 154 -33.21 -12.98 -10.40
N THR A 155 -33.21 -12.86 -11.73
CA THR A 155 -34.42 -12.95 -12.56
C THR A 155 -34.62 -14.32 -13.21
N GLY A 156 -33.82 -15.33 -12.83
CA GLY A 156 -33.81 -16.64 -13.49
C GLY A 156 -33.07 -16.66 -14.84
N ALA A 157 -32.30 -15.61 -15.13
CA ALA A 157 -31.43 -15.52 -16.30
C ALA A 157 -30.17 -14.72 -15.96
N TRP A 158 -29.03 -15.10 -16.56
CA TRP A 158 -27.76 -14.42 -16.35
C TRP A 158 -27.79 -12.99 -16.91
N SER A 159 -27.38 -12.04 -16.09
CA SER A 159 -27.31 -10.61 -16.43
C SER A 159 -26.14 -9.92 -15.73
N LYS A 160 -25.79 -8.71 -16.19
CA LYS A 160 -24.78 -7.84 -15.56
C LYS A 160 -25.48 -6.58 -15.03
N PRO A 161 -26.02 -6.61 -13.80
CA PRO A 161 -26.91 -5.56 -13.31
C PRO A 161 -26.17 -4.26 -12.98
N ASN A 162 -24.88 -4.34 -12.69
CA ASN A 162 -24.10 -3.28 -12.06
C ASN A 162 -23.18 -2.57 -13.05
N THR A 163 -23.70 -2.13 -14.21
CA THR A 163 -22.89 -1.66 -15.34
C THR A 163 -22.01 -0.42 -15.06
N ASN A 164 -22.33 0.31 -14.00
CA ASN A 164 -21.61 1.52 -13.59
C ASN A 164 -20.60 1.25 -12.46
N GLU A 165 -20.63 0.07 -11.85
CA GLU A 165 -19.78 -0.26 -10.72
C GLU A 165 -18.38 -0.72 -11.17
N SER A 166 -17.41 -0.58 -10.29
CA SER A 166 -16.02 -0.95 -10.46
C SER A 166 -15.45 -1.40 -9.10
N GLU A 167 -14.23 -1.03 -8.78
CA GLU A 167 -13.59 -1.41 -7.53
C GLU A 167 -12.74 -0.26 -7.01
N ASP A 168 -12.45 -0.30 -5.71
CA ASP A 168 -11.51 0.63 -5.10
C ASP A 168 -10.08 0.23 -5.44
N ARG A 169 -9.24 1.25 -5.64
CA ARG A 169 -7.84 1.06 -6.01
C ARG A 169 -6.98 2.14 -5.37
N ILE A 170 -5.74 1.76 -5.08
CA ILE A 170 -4.64 2.68 -4.88
C ILE A 170 -3.48 2.22 -5.76
N SER A 171 -2.71 3.17 -6.26
CA SER A 171 -1.60 2.87 -7.13
C SER A 171 -0.42 3.79 -6.91
N PHE A 172 0.77 3.28 -7.19
CA PHE A 172 2.03 3.97 -7.04
C PHE A 172 2.80 3.90 -8.35
N PHE A 173 3.35 5.02 -8.78
CA PHE A 173 4.13 5.14 -10.00
C PHE A 173 5.56 5.53 -9.64
N TRP A 174 6.54 4.72 -10.08
CA TRP A 174 7.95 4.83 -9.72
C TRP A 174 8.83 4.91 -10.97
N PRO A 175 9.35 6.09 -11.33
CA PRO A 175 10.28 6.22 -12.45
C PRO A 175 11.54 5.37 -12.28
N ILE A 176 11.87 4.58 -13.31
CA ILE A 176 13.10 3.78 -13.40
C ILE A 176 14.14 4.60 -14.14
N GLY A 177 14.96 5.33 -13.36
CA GLY A 177 15.97 6.22 -13.91
C GLY A 177 15.36 7.51 -14.46
N THR A 178 15.88 7.98 -15.60
CA THR A 178 15.37 9.18 -16.27
C THR A 178 14.24 8.79 -17.21
N ILE A 179 13.10 9.45 -17.06
CA ILE A 179 11.96 9.34 -17.95
C ILE A 179 11.69 10.68 -18.63
N ALA A 180 11.12 10.63 -19.84
CA ALA A 180 10.53 11.79 -20.52
C ALA A 180 9.13 11.42 -21.01
N GLY A 181 8.31 12.43 -21.29
CA GLY A 181 6.86 12.24 -21.24
C GLY A 181 6.41 12.52 -19.82
N ASP A 182 5.13 12.79 -19.64
CA ASP A 182 4.79 13.73 -18.60
C ASP A 182 3.93 13.20 -17.44
N PRO A 183 4.57 12.84 -16.32
CA PRO A 183 3.95 12.91 -15.01
C PRO A 183 4.15 14.28 -14.31
N TYR A 184 4.93 15.22 -14.86
CA TYR A 184 5.35 16.48 -14.20
C TYR A 184 4.44 17.70 -14.48
N SER A 185 3.88 17.83 -15.69
CA SER A 185 2.91 18.86 -16.11
C SER A 185 1.45 18.35 -16.09
N THR A 186 1.23 17.03 -16.07
CA THR A 186 -0.05 16.38 -15.74
C THR A 186 -0.16 16.02 -14.25
N GLY A 187 0.97 16.00 -13.52
CA GLY A 187 1.04 15.79 -12.08
C GLY A 187 0.46 14.45 -11.59
N GLY A 188 1.08 13.35 -12.04
CA GLY A 188 0.78 11.98 -11.57
C GLY A 188 -0.34 11.25 -12.31
N CYS A 189 -0.88 11.82 -13.39
CA CYS A 189 -1.90 11.19 -14.24
C CYS A 189 -1.43 9.91 -14.94
N MET A 190 -0.11 9.64 -14.96
CA MET A 190 0.46 8.43 -15.55
C MET A 190 0.11 7.13 -14.80
N THR A 191 -0.51 7.24 -13.63
CA THR A 191 -0.94 6.08 -12.84
C THR A 191 -2.25 5.46 -13.39
N LYS A 192 -3.04 6.22 -14.17
CA LYS A 192 -4.24 5.82 -14.94
C LYS A 192 -4.66 7.01 -15.81
N CYS A 193 -4.75 6.86 -17.13
CA CYS A 193 -4.76 8.03 -18.00
C CYS A 193 -6.09 8.68 -18.34
N HIS A 194 -5.91 9.83 -19.03
CA HIS A 194 -6.89 10.74 -19.59
C HIS A 194 -7.75 10.05 -20.63
N MET A 195 -9.04 10.42 -20.65
CA MET A 195 -9.96 9.98 -21.68
C MET A 195 -10.04 11.04 -22.76
N TYR A 196 -9.26 10.88 -23.82
CA TYR A 196 -9.36 11.75 -24.97
C TYR A 196 -10.43 11.22 -25.94
N TYR A 197 -11.31 12.10 -26.41
CA TYR A 197 -12.08 11.84 -27.62
C TYR A 197 -11.18 12.20 -28.80
N PRO A 198 -10.97 11.28 -29.76
CA PRO A 198 -10.02 11.49 -30.84
C PRO A 198 -10.41 12.74 -31.63
N THR A 199 -9.59 13.78 -31.56
CA THR A 199 -9.50 14.75 -32.65
C THR A 199 -8.41 14.30 -33.61
N ASP A 200 -8.48 14.80 -34.84
CA ASP A 200 -7.72 14.38 -36.03
C ASP A 200 -6.17 14.51 -35.92
N GLN A 201 -5.62 14.77 -34.73
CA GLN A 201 -4.19 14.90 -34.46
C GLN A 201 -3.63 13.82 -33.51
N ASP A 202 -4.46 12.93 -32.97
CA ASP A 202 -4.00 11.83 -32.12
C ASP A 202 -3.68 10.58 -32.98
N PRO A 203 -2.45 10.05 -32.96
CA PRO A 203 -2.11 8.83 -33.69
C PRO A 203 -2.75 7.54 -33.12
N HIS A 204 -3.46 7.61 -31.99
CA HIS A 204 -3.96 6.45 -31.22
C HIS A 204 -5.48 6.25 -31.27
N VAL A 205 -6.08 6.14 -32.45
CA VAL A 205 -7.53 5.89 -32.58
C VAL A 205 -7.99 4.60 -31.87
N SER A 206 -8.63 4.74 -30.71
CA SER A 206 -9.37 3.65 -30.05
C SER A 206 -10.65 3.33 -30.84
N VAL A 207 -10.88 2.06 -31.14
CA VAL A 207 -12.14 1.58 -31.75
C VAL A 207 -13.33 1.70 -30.80
N ASN A 208 -13.07 1.88 -29.50
CA ASN A 208 -14.07 2.01 -28.43
C ASN A 208 -14.26 3.46 -27.95
N GLY A 209 -13.63 4.45 -28.60
CA GLY A 209 -13.83 5.88 -28.34
C GLY A 209 -13.20 6.42 -27.05
N ILE A 210 -12.41 5.60 -26.35
CA ILE A 210 -11.67 5.97 -25.13
C ILE A 210 -10.29 5.29 -25.23
N VAL A 211 -9.21 6.08 -25.16
CA VAL A 211 -7.82 5.61 -25.10
C VAL A 211 -7.34 5.81 -23.67
N ASP A 212 -6.64 4.83 -23.08
CA ASP A 212 -5.89 5.04 -21.84
C ASP A 212 -4.49 5.55 -22.21
N ASP A 213 -4.30 6.87 -22.29
CA ASP A 213 -3.04 7.50 -22.76
C ASP A 213 -1.85 7.41 -21.78
N ALA A 214 -1.67 6.29 -21.07
CA ALA A 214 -0.64 6.11 -20.06
C ALA A 214 0.69 5.64 -20.65
N TRP A 215 1.38 6.54 -21.36
CA TRP A 215 2.70 6.28 -21.97
C TRP A 215 3.74 7.36 -21.65
N LEU A 216 5.01 6.96 -21.76
CA LEU A 216 6.17 7.83 -21.64
C LEU A 216 6.71 8.16 -23.04
N SER A 217 7.25 9.36 -23.27
CA SER A 217 7.97 9.63 -24.52
C SER A 217 9.39 9.06 -24.52
N SER A 218 9.95 8.77 -23.34
CA SER A 218 11.16 7.94 -23.19
C SER A 218 11.29 7.39 -21.77
N GLY A 219 12.06 6.31 -21.61
CA GLY A 219 12.29 5.68 -20.31
C GLY A 219 11.12 4.80 -19.86
N ARG A 220 11.20 4.33 -18.61
CA ARG A 220 10.26 3.39 -18.02
C ARG A 220 9.91 3.79 -16.59
N ALA A 221 8.72 3.44 -16.15
CA ALA A 221 8.32 3.52 -14.76
C ALA A 221 7.63 2.22 -14.34
N ASP A 222 7.87 1.85 -13.10
CA ASP A 222 7.22 0.74 -12.43
C ASP A 222 5.87 1.23 -11.84
N LEU A 223 4.82 0.42 -11.97
CA LEU A 223 3.43 0.74 -11.65
C LEU A 223 2.80 -0.34 -10.77
N TRP A 224 2.70 -0.03 -9.48
CA TRP A 224 2.05 -0.89 -8.49
C TRP A 224 0.57 -0.52 -8.44
N HIS A 225 -0.32 -1.40 -8.88
CA HIS A 225 -1.75 -1.07 -8.99
C HIS A 225 -2.62 -2.01 -8.15
N SER A 226 -2.89 -1.64 -6.91
CA SER A 226 -3.74 -2.43 -6.02
C SER A 226 -5.20 -2.37 -6.49
N LYS A 227 -5.85 -3.53 -6.57
CA LYS A 227 -7.17 -3.72 -7.17
C LYS A 227 -8.00 -4.64 -6.30
N ALA A 228 -8.93 -4.05 -5.55
CA ALA A 228 -9.67 -4.73 -4.49
C ALA A 228 -10.45 -5.97 -4.98
N ALA A 229 -10.99 -5.94 -6.20
CA ALA A 229 -11.82 -7.02 -6.76
C ALA A 229 -11.06 -8.03 -7.64
N ARG A 230 -9.74 -7.90 -7.77
CA ARG A 230 -8.92 -8.69 -8.71
C ARG A 230 -7.77 -9.42 -8.07
N ALA A 231 -7.01 -8.75 -7.21
CA ALA A 231 -5.75 -9.29 -6.70
C ALA A 231 -5.67 -9.21 -5.17
N GLY A 232 -6.39 -8.26 -4.55
CA GLY A 232 -6.31 -8.02 -3.12
C GLY A 232 -6.80 -9.16 -2.23
N ALA A 233 -7.62 -10.08 -2.75
CA ALA A 233 -8.24 -11.18 -2.01
C ALA A 233 -7.73 -12.57 -2.40
N VAL A 234 -6.61 -12.67 -3.14
CA VAL A 234 -6.10 -13.95 -3.66
C VAL A 234 -5.74 -14.94 -2.55
N THR A 235 -5.24 -14.45 -1.42
CA THR A 235 -4.76 -15.29 -0.31
C THR A 235 -5.85 -15.49 0.73
N SER A 236 -6.57 -14.43 1.09
CA SER A 236 -7.72 -14.51 2.00
C SER A 236 -8.60 -13.27 1.89
N ALA A 237 -9.88 -13.40 2.19
CA ALA A 237 -10.79 -12.30 2.43
C ALA A 237 -11.75 -12.64 3.57
N SER A 238 -12.12 -11.66 4.38
CA SER A 238 -13.09 -11.84 5.46
C SER A 238 -13.82 -10.56 5.80
N GLY A 239 -15.05 -10.70 6.29
CA GLY A 239 -15.91 -9.59 6.67
C GLY A 239 -16.50 -9.76 8.06
N SER A 240 -16.62 -8.66 8.80
CA SER A 240 -17.29 -8.63 10.11
C SER A 240 -18.23 -7.44 10.22
N GLY A 241 -19.47 -7.70 10.64
CA GLY A 241 -20.49 -6.66 10.82
C GLY A 241 -20.85 -5.90 9.54
N LEU A 242 -20.74 -6.54 8.38
CA LEU A 242 -20.88 -5.87 7.08
C LEU A 242 -22.32 -5.38 6.84
N THR A 243 -22.44 -4.17 6.31
CA THR A 243 -23.66 -3.70 5.64
C THR A 243 -23.38 -3.62 4.14
N ILE A 244 -24.26 -4.25 3.35
CA ILE A 244 -24.14 -4.34 1.89
C ILE A 244 -25.29 -3.56 1.24
N ASN A 245 -24.96 -2.71 0.26
CA ASN A 245 -25.95 -1.94 -0.51
C ASN A 245 -26.59 -2.78 -1.64
N SER A 246 -27.42 -2.15 -2.48
CA SER A 246 -28.13 -2.83 -3.57
C SER A 246 -27.24 -3.23 -4.75
N THR A 247 -26.03 -2.67 -4.85
CA THR A 247 -25.06 -2.98 -5.91
C THR A 247 -23.94 -3.89 -5.43
N SER A 248 -24.14 -4.55 -4.28
CA SER A 248 -23.17 -5.48 -3.66
C SER A 248 -21.83 -4.82 -3.30
N GLN A 249 -21.87 -3.56 -2.86
CA GLN A 249 -20.73 -2.88 -2.24
C GLN A 249 -20.91 -2.83 -0.72
N VAL A 250 -19.78 -2.84 0.01
CA VAL A 250 -19.77 -2.70 1.47
C VAL A 250 -19.87 -1.23 1.85
N THR A 251 -20.78 -0.90 2.77
CA THR A 251 -21.03 0.48 3.23
C THR A 251 -20.84 0.68 4.73
N ALA A 252 -20.72 -0.40 5.51
CA ALA A 252 -20.35 -0.36 6.92
C ALA A 252 -19.76 -1.71 7.36
N GLY A 253 -19.10 -1.73 8.51
CA GLY A 253 -18.40 -2.91 9.05
C GLY A 253 -16.90 -2.88 8.78
N THR A 254 -16.28 -4.04 8.89
CA THR A 254 -14.85 -4.23 8.63
C THR A 254 -14.65 -5.35 7.61
N PHE A 255 -13.90 -5.06 6.55
CA PHE A 255 -13.51 -6.03 5.53
C PHE A 255 -11.99 -6.12 5.48
N GLN A 256 -11.42 -7.32 5.54
CA GLN A 256 -9.99 -7.56 5.43
C GLN A 256 -9.71 -8.44 4.22
N MET A 257 -8.62 -8.16 3.50
CA MET A 257 -8.13 -8.99 2.40
C MET A 257 -6.60 -9.07 2.41
N ILE A 258 -6.08 -10.19 1.95
CA ILE A 258 -4.66 -10.43 1.73
C ILE A 258 -4.51 -11.03 0.33
N GLY A 259 -3.54 -10.54 -0.41
CA GLY A 259 -3.27 -11.00 -1.76
C GLY A 259 -2.09 -10.27 -2.38
N TYR A 260 -2.27 -9.87 -3.64
CA TYR A 260 -1.21 -9.31 -4.45
C TYR A 260 -1.63 -7.98 -5.05
N ILE A 261 -0.65 -7.24 -5.51
CA ILE A 261 -0.85 -6.07 -6.34
C ILE A 261 -0.72 -6.47 -7.80
N ASP A 262 -1.48 -5.82 -8.69
CA ASP A 262 -1.23 -5.97 -10.11
C ASP A 262 0.05 -5.22 -10.46
N ASP A 263 1.16 -5.97 -10.52
CA ASP A 263 2.48 -5.46 -10.88
C ASP A 263 2.59 -5.30 -12.40
N THR A 264 2.93 -4.09 -12.80
CA THR A 264 2.94 -3.64 -14.19
C THR A 264 3.98 -2.56 -14.35
N TYR A 265 4.33 -2.23 -15.59
CA TYR A 265 5.18 -1.08 -15.88
C TYR A 265 4.59 -0.22 -16.99
N THR A 266 4.97 1.05 -17.00
CA THR A 266 4.66 2.00 -18.06
C THR A 266 5.92 2.30 -18.86
N ASP A 267 5.82 2.28 -20.18
CA ASP A 267 6.90 2.56 -21.11
C ASP A 267 6.40 3.46 -22.26
N GLN A 268 7.22 3.60 -23.29
CA GLN A 268 6.80 4.18 -24.56
C GLN A 268 5.63 3.42 -25.17
N TRP A 269 4.76 4.17 -25.83
CA TRP A 269 3.63 3.60 -26.54
C TRP A 269 4.11 2.59 -27.59
N SER A 270 3.38 1.49 -27.70
CA SER A 270 3.53 0.51 -28.76
C SER A 270 2.16 0.05 -29.23
N ALA A 271 1.99 -0.09 -30.55
CA ALA A 271 0.77 -0.63 -31.14
C ALA A 271 0.41 -2.03 -30.60
N SER A 272 1.40 -2.80 -30.13
CA SER A 272 1.17 -4.10 -29.48
C SER A 272 0.35 -4.03 -28.20
N ASN A 273 0.32 -2.87 -27.54
CA ASN A 273 -0.41 -2.64 -26.29
C ASN A 273 -1.73 -1.90 -26.49
N GLY A 274 -2.07 -1.55 -27.74
CA GLY A 274 -3.39 -1.06 -28.13
C GLY A 274 -3.97 0.00 -27.20
N GLU A 275 -5.11 -0.32 -26.59
CA GLU A 275 -5.94 0.56 -25.75
C GLU A 275 -5.34 0.86 -24.36
N ASP A 276 -4.38 0.07 -23.89
CA ASP A 276 -3.70 0.28 -22.60
C ASP A 276 -2.50 1.25 -22.70
N GLY A 277 -2.28 1.78 -23.91
CA GLY A 277 -1.58 3.02 -24.22
C GLY A 277 -0.27 3.27 -23.48
N GLY A 278 0.60 2.25 -23.39
CA GLY A 278 1.94 2.33 -22.79
C GLY A 278 2.12 1.52 -21.51
N ARG A 279 1.05 0.94 -20.96
CA ARG A 279 1.14 0.03 -19.81
C ARG A 279 1.29 -1.41 -20.24
N PHE A 280 2.24 -2.11 -19.63
CA PHE A 280 2.61 -3.48 -19.93
C PHE A 280 2.47 -4.33 -18.66
N GLY A 281 2.17 -5.61 -18.86
CA GLY A 281 2.30 -6.57 -17.79
C GLY A 281 3.75 -6.92 -17.54
N ASP A 282 4.13 -6.97 -16.28
CA ASP A 282 5.36 -7.62 -15.84
C ASP A 282 5.42 -9.08 -16.28
N ALA A 283 6.64 -9.63 -16.30
CA ALA A 283 6.84 -11.02 -16.70
C ALA A 283 6.08 -11.99 -15.77
N GLY A 284 5.40 -12.96 -16.37
CA GLY A 284 4.66 -14.02 -15.68
C GLY A 284 3.14 -13.89 -15.79
N THR A 285 2.39 -14.41 -14.82
CA THR A 285 0.92 -14.47 -14.90
C THR A 285 0.26 -13.55 -13.88
N ALA A 286 -0.78 -12.84 -14.32
CA ALA A 286 -1.57 -11.96 -13.47
C ALA A 286 -2.36 -12.72 -12.40
N ALA A 287 -2.70 -12.03 -11.32
CA ALA A 287 -3.44 -12.59 -10.20
C ALA A 287 -4.95 -12.80 -10.46
N ALA A 288 -5.44 -12.33 -11.62
CA ALA A 288 -6.86 -12.32 -11.95
C ALA A 288 -7.11 -12.74 -13.40
N SER A 289 -8.03 -13.68 -13.62
CA SER A 289 -8.54 -14.04 -14.95
C SER A 289 -10.03 -13.77 -15.07
N HIS A 290 -10.58 -13.79 -16.29
CA HIS A 290 -12.00 -13.51 -16.50
C HIS A 290 -12.90 -14.71 -16.12
N ASN A 291 -13.89 -14.46 -15.27
CA ASN A 291 -15.00 -15.36 -14.99
C ASN A 291 -16.12 -15.19 -16.03
N ARG A 292 -15.85 -15.50 -17.30
CA ARG A 292 -16.86 -15.52 -18.37
C ARG A 292 -16.47 -16.48 -19.47
N ILE A 293 -17.44 -17.22 -19.99
CA ILE A 293 -17.20 -18.08 -21.16
C ILE A 293 -17.00 -17.23 -22.42
N ALA A 294 -16.53 -17.86 -23.51
CA ALA A 294 -16.11 -17.18 -24.73
C ALA A 294 -17.19 -16.27 -25.35
N ASP A 295 -18.46 -16.70 -25.34
CA ASP A 295 -19.59 -15.93 -25.87
C ASP A 295 -20.08 -14.81 -24.95
N LYS A 296 -19.52 -14.71 -23.74
CA LYS A 296 -19.85 -13.72 -22.70
C LYS A 296 -21.31 -13.74 -22.24
N SER A 297 -21.99 -14.89 -22.34
CA SER A 297 -23.40 -15.06 -21.92
C SER A 297 -23.59 -15.40 -20.45
N ARG A 298 -22.58 -15.99 -19.79
CA ARG A 298 -22.64 -16.47 -18.39
C ARG A 298 -21.25 -16.57 -17.74
N PRO A 299 -21.16 -16.68 -16.40
CA PRO A 299 -19.90 -16.96 -15.71
C PRO A 299 -19.39 -18.37 -16.03
N LYS A 300 -18.06 -18.56 -15.91
CA LYS A 300 -17.45 -19.90 -15.96
C LYS A 300 -17.78 -20.66 -14.68
N TRP A 301 -17.63 -19.98 -13.53
CA TRP A 301 -17.69 -20.57 -12.20
C TRP A 301 -18.59 -19.77 -11.25
N MET A 302 -19.26 -20.48 -10.34
CA MET A 302 -20.07 -19.95 -9.25
C MET A 302 -19.88 -20.85 -8.02
N GLU A 303 -19.80 -20.26 -6.83
CA GLU A 303 -19.61 -21.00 -5.59
C GLU A 303 -20.88 -21.76 -5.20
N LYS A 304 -20.74 -23.03 -4.78
CA LYS A 304 -21.90 -23.85 -4.40
C LYS A 304 -22.41 -23.48 -3.02
N ASN A 305 -21.52 -23.13 -2.10
CA ASN A 305 -21.91 -22.96 -0.70
C ASN A 305 -21.18 -21.80 -0.02
N PRO A 306 -21.31 -20.56 -0.54
CA PRO A 306 -20.71 -19.44 0.12
C PRO A 306 -21.30 -19.27 1.53
N THR A 307 -20.43 -19.13 2.51
CA THR A 307 -20.74 -19.05 3.93
C THR A 307 -20.87 -17.61 4.43
N ASP A 308 -20.20 -16.68 3.75
CA ASP A 308 -20.29 -15.24 4.01
C ASP A 308 -20.15 -14.41 2.72
N PHE A 309 -20.24 -13.08 2.87
CA PHE A 309 -20.16 -12.16 1.73
C PHE A 309 -18.80 -12.21 1.02
N ALA A 310 -17.69 -12.37 1.73
CA ALA A 310 -16.38 -12.45 1.11
C ALA A 310 -16.27 -13.74 0.28
N ASP A 311 -16.66 -14.87 0.86
CA ASP A 311 -16.71 -16.19 0.23
C ASP A 311 -17.57 -16.20 -1.05
N ALA A 312 -18.69 -15.47 -1.06
CA ALA A 312 -19.51 -15.31 -2.27
C ALA A 312 -18.87 -14.40 -3.35
N MET A 313 -18.14 -13.37 -2.93
CA MET A 313 -17.65 -12.29 -3.80
C MET A 313 -16.27 -12.55 -4.40
N PHE A 314 -15.53 -13.54 -3.90
CA PHE A 314 -14.17 -13.83 -4.34
C PHE A 314 -14.02 -15.32 -4.63
N ILE A 315 -14.01 -15.68 -5.93
CA ILE A 315 -13.72 -17.05 -6.36
C ILE A 315 -12.22 -17.18 -6.62
N THR A 316 -11.59 -18.18 -6.01
CA THR A 316 -10.18 -18.54 -6.19
C THR A 316 -10.01 -19.79 -7.06
N GLN A 317 -8.84 -19.93 -7.69
CA GLN A 317 -8.49 -21.15 -8.42
C GLN A 317 -8.46 -22.37 -7.47
N THR A 318 -8.10 -22.17 -6.21
CA THR A 318 -8.08 -23.23 -5.19
C THR A 318 -9.49 -23.77 -4.91
N GLU A 319 -10.50 -22.91 -4.81
CA GLU A 319 -11.91 -23.33 -4.64
C GLU A 319 -12.41 -24.09 -5.87
N ILE A 320 -12.06 -23.64 -7.07
CA ILE A 320 -12.41 -24.33 -8.32
C ILE A 320 -11.76 -25.73 -8.34
N ASP A 321 -10.45 -25.82 -8.08
CA ASP A 321 -9.71 -27.08 -8.10
C ASP A 321 -10.14 -28.02 -6.95
N GLY A 322 -10.57 -27.45 -5.81
CA GLY A 322 -11.16 -28.15 -4.67
C GLY A 322 -12.59 -28.62 -4.91
N GLY A 323 -13.21 -28.22 -6.02
CA GLY A 323 -14.57 -28.58 -6.39
C GLY A 323 -15.63 -27.89 -5.52
N GLU A 324 -15.35 -26.70 -5.00
CA GLU A 324 -16.30 -25.85 -4.27
C GLU A 324 -17.23 -25.10 -5.25
N CYS A 325 -16.74 -24.81 -6.46
CA CYS A 325 -17.52 -24.19 -7.52
C CYS A 325 -18.28 -25.19 -8.42
N VAL A 326 -19.28 -24.67 -9.15
CA VAL A 326 -19.93 -25.30 -10.32
C VAL A 326 -19.63 -24.54 -11.60
N GLY A 327 -19.82 -25.20 -12.74
CA GLY A 327 -19.60 -24.67 -14.09
C GLY A 327 -18.34 -25.24 -14.73
N ASP A 328 -17.90 -24.62 -15.83
CA ASP A 328 -16.65 -24.95 -16.50
C ASP A 328 -16.20 -23.83 -17.46
N GLU A 329 -15.00 -23.97 -18.02
CA GLU A 329 -14.38 -23.00 -18.94
C GLU A 329 -15.16 -22.76 -20.25
N THR A 330 -15.92 -23.75 -20.71
CA THR A 330 -16.56 -23.80 -22.03
C THR A 330 -18.06 -23.51 -21.95
N ALA A 331 -18.81 -24.30 -21.19
CA ALA A 331 -20.26 -24.19 -21.03
C ALA A 331 -20.65 -23.26 -19.89
N GLY A 332 -19.78 -23.05 -18.90
CA GLY A 332 -20.05 -22.17 -17.76
C GLY A 332 -21.14 -22.70 -16.84
N VAL A 333 -21.63 -21.82 -15.97
CA VAL A 333 -22.65 -22.19 -14.98
C VAL A 333 -24.01 -22.38 -15.66
N SER A 334 -24.61 -23.56 -15.52
CA SER A 334 -25.93 -23.85 -16.06
C SER A 334 -27.02 -23.08 -15.33
N ASP A 335 -28.13 -22.80 -16.01
CA ASP A 335 -29.28 -22.10 -15.39
C ASP A 335 -29.90 -22.95 -14.26
N ALA A 336 -29.81 -24.28 -14.37
CA ALA A 336 -30.26 -25.22 -13.35
C ALA A 336 -29.40 -25.15 -12.08
N ASP A 337 -28.07 -25.13 -12.23
CA ASP A 337 -27.16 -24.96 -11.10
C ASP A 337 -27.32 -23.58 -10.47
N ALA A 338 -27.40 -22.53 -11.30
CA ALA A 338 -27.64 -21.18 -10.83
C ALA A 338 -28.92 -21.10 -9.98
N ALA A 339 -30.01 -21.69 -10.43
CA ALA A 339 -31.27 -21.73 -9.68
C ALA A 339 -31.14 -22.44 -8.32
N ILE A 340 -30.26 -23.44 -8.20
CA ILE A 340 -30.02 -24.17 -6.94
C ILE A 340 -29.23 -23.30 -5.95
N TYR A 341 -28.17 -22.61 -6.42
CA TYR A 341 -27.22 -21.94 -5.52
C TYR A 341 -27.50 -20.45 -5.31
N TRP A 342 -28.29 -19.80 -6.17
CA TRP A 342 -28.50 -18.34 -6.14
C TRP A 342 -29.18 -17.82 -4.87
N THR A 343 -30.00 -18.65 -4.20
CA THR A 343 -30.64 -18.25 -2.93
C THR A 343 -29.61 -17.90 -1.85
N LYS A 344 -28.41 -18.51 -1.88
CA LYS A 344 -27.31 -18.22 -0.95
C LYS A 344 -26.70 -16.85 -1.23
N TYR A 345 -26.41 -16.55 -2.50
CA TYR A 345 -25.98 -15.22 -2.93
C TYR A 345 -26.99 -14.13 -2.54
N THR A 346 -28.28 -14.41 -2.73
CA THR A 346 -29.36 -13.49 -2.33
C THR A 346 -29.36 -13.22 -0.82
N ALA A 347 -29.21 -14.27 0.00
CA ALA A 347 -29.15 -14.13 1.46
C ALA A 347 -27.95 -13.29 1.92
N LEU A 348 -26.83 -13.37 1.20
CA LEU A 348 -25.60 -12.65 1.47
C LEU A 348 -25.55 -11.25 0.82
N LYS A 349 -26.56 -10.88 0.01
CA LYS A 349 -26.56 -9.67 -0.84
C LYS A 349 -25.32 -9.61 -1.77
N ALA A 350 -24.82 -10.77 -2.17
CA ALA A 350 -23.63 -10.91 -3.00
C ALA A 350 -24.00 -11.14 -4.48
N ILE A 351 -22.99 -11.10 -5.33
CA ILE A 351 -23.07 -11.33 -6.77
C ILE A 351 -21.88 -12.18 -7.22
N VAL A 352 -22.01 -12.96 -8.29
CA VAL A 352 -20.89 -13.76 -8.79
C VAL A 352 -19.85 -12.82 -9.42
N CYS A 353 -18.60 -12.90 -8.96
CA CYS A 353 -17.53 -12.01 -9.36
C CYS A 353 -17.18 -12.09 -10.86
N GLU A 354 -16.68 -11.00 -11.42
CA GLU A 354 -16.17 -10.98 -12.80
C GLU A 354 -14.81 -11.68 -12.94
N ARG A 355 -14.10 -11.91 -11.84
CA ARG A 355 -12.68 -12.26 -11.82
C ARG A 355 -12.41 -13.47 -10.93
N ILE A 356 -11.67 -14.42 -11.48
CA ILE A 356 -11.16 -15.59 -10.77
C ILE A 356 -9.76 -15.24 -10.28
N HIS A 357 -9.52 -15.46 -9.00
CA HIS A 357 -8.29 -15.11 -8.30
C HIS A 357 -7.32 -16.29 -8.34
N LYS A 358 -6.04 -16.01 -8.60
CA LYS A 358 -4.97 -17.00 -8.61
C LYS A 358 -3.69 -16.35 -8.13
N VAL A 359 -2.84 -17.12 -7.46
CA VAL A 359 -1.49 -16.67 -7.11
C VAL A 359 -0.74 -16.30 -8.41
N PRO A 360 -0.27 -15.05 -8.56
CA PRO A 360 0.53 -14.64 -9.71
C PRO A 360 1.89 -15.35 -9.72
N THR A 361 2.62 -15.27 -10.83
CA THR A 361 3.95 -15.86 -10.96
C THR A 361 4.91 -14.88 -11.62
N GLY A 362 6.22 -15.07 -11.45
CA GLY A 362 7.24 -14.22 -12.09
C GLY A 362 7.34 -12.85 -11.42
N SER A 363 7.79 -11.84 -12.17
CA SER A 363 7.87 -10.44 -11.73
C SER A 363 6.50 -9.94 -11.26
N ARG A 364 5.41 -10.40 -11.91
CA ARG A 364 4.02 -10.12 -11.49
C ARG A 364 3.65 -10.52 -10.05
N ALA A 365 4.49 -11.28 -9.36
CA ALA A 365 4.26 -11.76 -8.00
C ALA A 365 5.13 -11.05 -6.95
N ASP A 366 5.93 -10.04 -7.33
CA ASP A 366 6.90 -9.41 -6.42
C ASP A 366 6.27 -8.45 -5.39
N LEU A 367 4.99 -8.12 -5.55
CA LEU A 367 4.22 -7.26 -4.65
C LEU A 367 3.08 -7.99 -3.93
N GLU A 368 3.22 -8.09 -2.61
CA GLU A 368 2.16 -8.57 -1.71
C GLU A 368 1.41 -7.39 -1.10
N THR A 369 0.13 -7.59 -0.80
CA THR A 369 -0.68 -6.60 -0.08
C THR A 369 -1.59 -7.22 0.97
N GLY A 370 -1.69 -6.52 2.09
CA GLY A 370 -2.75 -6.69 3.08
C GLY A 370 -3.58 -5.41 3.12
N ALA A 371 -4.90 -5.53 3.25
CA ALA A 371 -5.78 -4.37 3.27
C ALA A 371 -6.97 -4.58 4.21
N VAL A 372 -7.27 -3.56 5.00
CA VAL A 372 -8.47 -3.47 5.85
C VAL A 372 -9.25 -2.23 5.48
N TRP A 373 -10.52 -2.43 5.11
CA TRP A 373 -11.51 -1.36 5.11
C TRP A 373 -12.31 -1.42 6.41
N ASN A 374 -12.42 -0.30 7.12
CA ASN A 374 -13.20 -0.22 8.35
C ASN A 374 -14.01 1.08 8.38
N ASN A 375 -15.32 0.97 8.21
CA ASN A 375 -16.29 2.06 8.31
C ASN A 375 -15.84 3.37 7.62
N GLY A 376 -15.59 3.29 6.33
CA GLY A 376 -15.31 4.47 5.51
C GLY A 376 -13.82 4.79 5.34
N LYS A 377 -12.92 3.87 5.70
CA LYS A 377 -11.48 4.08 5.65
C LYS A 377 -10.75 2.82 5.23
N TRP A 378 -9.91 2.94 4.21
CA TRP A 378 -8.93 1.93 3.82
C TRP A 378 -7.62 2.11 4.59
N THR A 379 -7.02 0.99 4.97
CA THR A 379 -5.64 0.85 5.43
C THR A 379 -5.02 -0.27 4.61
N THR A 380 -3.91 -0.01 3.92
CA THR A 380 -3.23 -1.05 3.13
C THR A 380 -1.76 -1.08 3.46
N GLU A 381 -1.20 -2.28 3.47
CA GLU A 381 0.22 -2.55 3.55
C GLU A 381 0.65 -3.20 2.25
N ILE A 382 1.77 -2.74 1.72
CA ILE A 382 2.41 -3.27 0.52
C ILE A 382 3.80 -3.71 0.92
N ALA A 383 4.19 -4.92 0.53
CA ALA A 383 5.56 -5.40 0.69
C ALA A 383 6.18 -5.76 -0.64
N ARG A 384 7.45 -5.42 -0.78
CA ARG A 384 8.26 -5.71 -1.95
C ARG A 384 9.73 -5.85 -1.57
N LYS A 385 10.49 -6.65 -2.29
CA LYS A 385 11.95 -6.61 -2.19
C LYS A 385 12.49 -5.23 -2.57
N LEU A 386 13.60 -4.82 -1.95
CA LEU A 386 14.34 -3.61 -2.32
C LEU A 386 15.01 -3.76 -3.70
N ASN A 387 15.45 -4.98 -4.03
CA ASN A 387 16.04 -5.32 -5.32
C ASN A 387 15.41 -6.63 -5.81
N THR A 388 14.56 -6.55 -6.83
CA THR A 388 13.94 -7.73 -7.45
C THR A 388 14.85 -8.36 -8.51
N GLY A 389 15.73 -7.56 -9.11
CA GLY A 389 16.57 -7.96 -10.23
C GLY A 389 15.86 -7.91 -11.60
N ASN A 390 14.57 -7.56 -11.65
CA ASN A 390 13.84 -7.40 -12.91
C ASN A 390 14.00 -5.99 -13.48
N SER A 391 14.01 -5.86 -14.81
CA SER A 391 14.24 -4.56 -15.48
C SER A 391 12.97 -3.69 -15.60
N ASP A 392 11.82 -4.32 -15.39
CA ASP A 392 10.48 -3.75 -15.30
C ASP A 392 10.21 -3.08 -13.94
N ASP A 393 11.10 -3.31 -12.99
CA ASP A 393 10.97 -2.96 -11.59
C ASP A 393 11.91 -1.82 -11.13
N ILE A 394 11.43 -0.92 -10.27
CA ILE A 394 12.33 0.02 -9.59
C ILE A 394 13.26 -0.71 -8.61
N GLN A 395 14.57 -0.47 -8.74
CA GLN A 395 15.60 -1.06 -7.89
C GLN A 395 16.09 -0.05 -6.84
N TYR A 396 15.84 -0.34 -5.56
CA TYR A 396 16.27 0.46 -4.41
C TYR A 396 17.68 0.08 -3.93
N THR A 397 18.64 0.02 -4.86
CA THR A 397 20.02 -0.42 -4.56
C THR A 397 20.91 0.69 -3.99
N ASP A 398 20.51 1.97 -4.09
CA ASP A 398 21.23 3.11 -3.54
C ASP A 398 20.37 3.82 -2.48
N LEU A 399 20.58 3.46 -1.22
CA LEU A 399 19.81 4.00 -0.10
C LEU A 399 20.16 5.47 0.23
N LEU A 400 21.18 6.05 -0.41
CA LEU A 400 21.50 7.48 -0.26
C LEU A 400 20.70 8.34 -1.24
N LYS A 401 20.14 7.73 -2.29
CA LYS A 401 19.33 8.39 -3.31
C LYS A 401 17.91 8.65 -2.81
N GLU A 402 17.32 9.75 -3.28
CA GLU A 402 15.88 10.00 -3.15
C GLU A 402 15.14 9.47 -4.39
N TYR A 403 14.03 8.78 -4.17
CA TYR A 403 13.25 8.12 -5.21
C TYR A 403 11.97 8.88 -5.45
N LEU A 404 11.75 9.32 -6.68
CA LEU A 404 10.51 10.00 -7.05
C LEU A 404 9.36 8.99 -7.10
N PHE A 405 8.18 9.41 -6.69
CA PHE A 405 6.96 8.64 -6.88
C PHE A 405 5.71 9.52 -6.98
N ASN A 406 4.64 8.93 -7.49
CA ASN A 406 3.29 9.49 -7.49
C ASN A 406 2.30 8.46 -6.94
N VAL A 407 1.15 8.94 -6.47
CA VAL A 407 0.05 8.12 -5.96
C VAL A 407 -1.22 8.48 -6.72
N ALA A 408 -2.04 7.47 -7.02
CA ALA A 408 -3.42 7.72 -7.43
C ALA A 408 -4.41 6.83 -6.65
N GLN A 409 -5.55 7.42 -6.30
CA GLN A 409 -6.68 6.77 -5.64
C GLN A 409 -7.88 6.73 -6.58
N PHE A 410 -8.64 5.64 -6.46
CA PHE A 410 -9.83 5.37 -7.24
C PHE A 410 -10.93 4.90 -6.30
N ASP A 411 -12.01 5.66 -6.24
CA ASP A 411 -13.23 5.31 -5.52
C ASP A 411 -14.17 4.72 -6.58
N ASN A 412 -14.42 3.41 -6.51
CA ASN A 412 -15.35 2.70 -7.41
C ASN A 412 -15.24 3.08 -8.91
N SER A 413 -14.01 3.35 -9.38
CA SER A 413 -13.80 4.06 -10.65
C SER A 413 -13.83 3.13 -11.86
N ARG A 414 -14.88 3.25 -12.67
CA ARG A 414 -14.98 2.55 -13.96
C ARG A 414 -14.02 3.19 -14.97
N HIS A 415 -13.31 2.39 -15.77
CA HIS A 415 -12.40 2.80 -16.87
C HIS A 415 -11.42 3.99 -16.63
N GLY A 416 -11.25 4.50 -15.41
CA GLY A 416 -10.46 5.74 -15.22
C GLY A 416 -11.28 7.00 -15.10
N TYR A 417 -12.60 6.94 -15.26
CA TYR A 417 -13.50 8.10 -15.26
C TYR A 417 -13.35 8.98 -14.02
N GLU A 418 -13.07 8.36 -12.88
CA GLU A 418 -12.85 9.05 -11.61
C GLU A 418 -11.54 8.60 -10.99
N HIS A 419 -10.54 9.45 -11.02
CA HIS A 419 -9.32 9.19 -10.28
C HIS A 419 -8.76 10.47 -9.73
N ARG A 420 -8.02 10.32 -8.65
CA ARG A 420 -7.37 11.44 -7.98
C ARG A 420 -5.89 11.13 -7.93
N CYS A 421 -5.08 11.96 -8.55
CA CYS A 421 -3.65 11.77 -8.67
C CYS A 421 -2.90 12.78 -7.81
N SER A 422 -1.69 12.41 -7.38
CA SER A 422 -0.80 13.29 -6.65
C SER A 422 0.19 13.96 -7.59
N LYS A 423 0.60 15.20 -7.28
CA LYS A 423 1.90 15.71 -7.73
C LYS A 423 3.02 14.75 -7.33
N SER A 424 4.21 14.90 -7.88
CA SER A 424 5.32 14.03 -7.51
C SER A 424 5.86 14.34 -6.11
N TYR A 425 6.23 13.29 -5.38
CA TYR A 425 6.86 13.32 -4.07
C TYR A 425 8.18 12.52 -4.12
N TYR A 426 9.03 12.72 -3.11
CA TYR A 426 10.24 11.95 -2.93
C TYR A 426 10.11 11.00 -1.74
N MET A 427 10.62 9.79 -1.89
CA MET A 427 10.90 8.85 -0.82
C MET A 427 12.40 8.86 -0.52
N LYS A 428 12.77 8.75 0.76
CA LYS A 428 14.16 8.67 1.22
C LYS A 428 14.32 7.59 2.28
N PHE A 429 15.40 6.83 2.20
CA PHE A 429 15.76 5.86 3.22
C PHE A 429 16.48 6.52 4.40
N ILE A 430 16.07 6.17 5.61
CA ILE A 430 16.65 6.63 6.88
C ILE A 430 17.26 5.40 7.60
N PRO A 431 18.60 5.30 7.70
CA PRO A 431 19.30 4.11 8.20
C PRO A 431 19.23 3.90 9.71
#